data_AF-A0A836Q8J1-F1
#
_entry.id   AF-A0A836Q8J1-F1
#
_cell.length_a   1.000
_cell.length_b   1.000
_cell.length_c   1.000
_cell.angle_alpha   90.00
_cell.angle_beta   90.00
_cell.angle_gamma   90.00
#
_symmetry.space_group_name_H-M   'P 1'
#
loop_
_entity.id
_entity.type
_entity.pdbx_description
1 polymer ?
#
loop_
_entity_poly.entity_id
_entity_poly.type
_entity_poly.pdbx_seq_one_letter_code
_entity_poly.pdbx_strand_id
1 'polypeptide(L)' 'MSKDDVMALLADAGALVTNSHIVYTSGRHGSAYINKDALYVHTEATSKVCEMMARSYDADAASAWICLHK' A
#
# COMPACT_ATOMS: atom_id res chain seq x y z
N MET A 1 2.37 -11.57 -11.21
CA MET A 1 3.20 -10.82 -10.27
C MET A 1 2.92 -11.34 -8.87
N SER A 2 3.97 -11.68 -8.12
CA SER A 2 3.90 -12.21 -6.76
C SER A 2 3.88 -11.07 -5.73
N LYS A 3 3.76 -11.42 -4.44
CA LYS A 3 3.85 -10.47 -3.33
C LYS A 3 5.17 -9.68 -3.32
N ASP A 4 6.26 -10.30 -3.77
CA ASP A 4 7.58 -9.68 -3.83
C ASP A 4 7.63 -8.54 -4.86
N ASP A 5 6.89 -8.69 -5.97
CA ASP A 5 6.79 -7.64 -6.98
C ASP A 5 6.06 -6.39 -6.47
N VAL A 6 5.08 -6.54 -5.57
CA VAL A 6 4.41 -5.40 -4.92
C VAL A 6 5.39 -4.67 -4.00
N MET A 7 6.18 -5.42 -3.23
CA MET A 7 7.14 -4.84 -2.29
C MET A 7 8.23 -4.08 -3.04
N ALA A 8 8.71 -4.61 -4.17
CA ALA A 8 9.64 -3.92 -5.06
C ALA A 8 9.03 -2.63 -5.61
N LEU A 9 7.80 -2.69 -6.15
CA LEU A 9 7.10 -1.52 -6.69
C LEU A 9 6.91 -0.41 -5.64
N LEU A 10 6.58 -0.77 -4.39
CA LEU A 10 6.44 0.19 -3.30
C LEU A 10 7.79 0.76 -2.85
N ALA A 11 8.87 -0.03 -2.89
CA ALA A 11 10.21 0.46 -2.60
C ALA A 11 10.69 1.45 -3.67
N ASP A 12 10.47 1.13 -4.96
CA ASP A 12 10.82 1.98 -6.09
C ASP A 12 10.06 3.31 -6.07
N ALA A 13 8.80 3.30 -5.64
CA ALA A 13 7.98 4.49 -5.45
C ALA A 13 8.33 5.30 -4.17
N GLY A 14 9.34 4.88 -3.40
CA GLY A 14 9.69 5.52 -2.12
C GLY A 14 8.61 5.39 -1.04
N ALA A 15 7.64 4.50 -1.23
CA ALA A 15 6.52 4.26 -0.32
C ALA A 15 6.87 3.29 0.81
N LEU A 16 7.96 2.51 0.69
CA LEU A 16 8.38 1.56 1.71
C LEU A 16 9.43 2.17 2.65
N VAL A 17 9.05 2.42 3.90
CA VAL A 17 9.97 2.84 4.96
C VAL A 17 10.37 1.62 5.78
N THR A 18 11.67 1.37 5.89
CA THR A 18 12.24 0.28 6.72
C THR A 18 13.37 0.81 7.60
N ASN A 19 13.81 -0.02 8.56
CA ASN A 19 14.94 0.30 9.46
C ASN A 19 14.76 1.62 10.23
N SER A 20 13.50 1.99 10.52
CA SER A 20 13.15 3.24 11.18
C SER A 20 12.28 2.99 12.41
N HIS A 21 12.37 3.82 13.44
CA HIS A 21 11.52 3.69 14.62
C HIS A 21 10.19 4.43 14.41
N ILE A 22 9.13 3.68 14.12
CA ILE A 22 7.82 4.23 13.76
C ILE A 22 6.81 3.88 14.83
N VAL A 23 6.12 4.91 15.33
CA VAL A 23 4.98 4.74 16.24
C VAL A 23 3.71 4.71 15.40
N TYR A 24 3.03 3.57 15.39
CA TYR A 24 1.76 3.42 14.70
C TYR A 24 0.64 4.16 15.43
N THR A 25 -0.48 4.40 14.75
CA THR A 25 -1.69 5.01 15.35
C THR A 25 -2.23 4.22 16.55
N SER A 26 -1.92 2.93 16.64
CA SER A 26 -2.23 2.09 17.82
C SER A 26 -1.34 2.34 19.04
N GLY A 27 -0.34 3.23 18.96
CA GLY A 27 0.69 3.41 19.99
C GLY A 27 1.78 2.34 20.00
N ARG A 28 1.66 1.30 19.17
CA ARG A 28 2.69 0.27 19.00
C ARG A 28 3.86 0.77 18.18
N HIS A 29 5.04 0.29 18.53
CA HIS A 29 6.29 0.60 17.84
C HIS A 29 6.59 -0.48 16.80
N GLY A 30 7.12 -0.08 15.65
CA GLY A 30 7.55 -1.00 14.61
C GLY A 30 8.67 -0.43 13.76
N SER A 31 9.30 -1.30 12.98
CA SER A 31 10.49 -0.99 12.16
C SER A 31 10.19 -0.71 10.69
N ALA A 32 8.94 -0.90 10.27
CA ALA A 32 8.50 -0.78 8.88
C ALA A 32 7.15 -0.08 8.75
N TYR A 33 6.97 0.69 7.69
CA TYR A 33 5.73 1.42 7.39
C TYR A 33 5.60 1.65 5.88
N ILE A 34 4.37 1.68 5.39
CA ILE A 34 4.07 2.02 3.99
C ILE A 34 3.45 3.42 3.96
N ASN A 35 4.18 4.38 3.40
CA ASN A 35 3.71 5.74 3.17
C ASN A 35 2.95 5.81 1.82
N LYS A 36 1.61 5.86 1.88
CA LYS A 36 0.78 5.94 0.66
C LYS A 36 0.88 7.28 -0.05
N ASP A 37 1.23 8.36 0.66
CA ASP A 37 1.33 9.69 0.05
C ASP A 37 2.49 9.75 -0.95
N ALA A 38 3.57 9.02 -0.66
CA ALA A 38 4.69 8.85 -1.59
C ALA A 38 4.29 8.04 -2.84
N LEU A 39 3.31 7.14 -2.74
CA LEU A 39 2.82 6.39 -3.90
C LEU A 39 1.96 7.27 -4.83
N TYR A 40 1.15 8.19 -4.28
CA TYR A 40 0.19 8.97 -5.07
C TYR A 40 0.83 9.90 -6.11
N VAL A 41 2.08 10.30 -5.93
CA VAL A 41 2.82 11.07 -6.96
C VAL A 41 3.26 10.21 -8.14
N HIS A 42 3.19 8.88 -8.02
CA HIS A 42 3.54 7.92 -9.06
C HIS A 42 2.28 7.27 -9.64
N THR A 43 1.66 7.95 -10.61
CA THR A 43 0.39 7.51 -11.24
C THR A 43 0.44 6.08 -11.80
N GLU A 44 1.54 5.71 -12.46
CA GLU A 44 1.69 4.37 -13.02
C GLU A 44 1.80 3.29 -11.94
N ALA A 45 2.62 3.52 -10.91
CA ALA A 45 2.77 2.61 -9.79
C ALA A 45 1.44 2.47 -9.02
N THR A 46 0.74 3.59 -8.79
CA THR A 46 -0.59 3.60 -8.18
C THR A 46 -1.57 2.74 -8.97
N SER A 47 -1.64 2.92 -10.29
CA SER A 47 -2.52 2.14 -11.17
C SER A 47 -2.23 0.63 -11.09
N LYS A 48 -0.94 0.25 -11.15
CA LYS A 48 -0.51 -1.15 -11.04
C LYS A 48 -0.90 -1.76 -9.69
N VAL A 49 -0.67 -1.05 -8.57
CA VAL A 49 -1.06 -1.53 -7.24
C VAL A 49 -2.59 -1.71 -7.15
N CYS A 50 -3.37 -0.75 -7.66
CA CYS A 50 -4.83 -0.85 -7.71
C CYS A 50 -5.32 -2.04 -8.54
N GLU A 51 -4.74 -2.28 -9.70
CA GLU A 51 -5.05 -3.45 -10.53
C GLU A 51 -4.75 -4.76 -9.81
N MET A 52 -3.62 -4.84 -9.10
CA MET A 52 -3.24 -6.03 -8.33
C MET A 52 -4.19 -6.29 -7.15
N MET A 53 -4.61 -5.22 -6.46
CA MET A 53 -5.62 -5.32 -5.41
C MET A 53 -6.96 -5.81 -5.98
N ALA A 54 -7.40 -5.24 -7.10
CA ALA A 54 -8.66 -5.62 -7.76
C ALA A 54 -8.65 -7.08 -8.27
N ARG A 55 -7.52 -7.58 -8.78
CA ARG A 55 -7.38 -8.99 -9.20
C ARG A 55 -7.41 -9.97 -8.03
N SER A 56 -6.96 -9.53 -6.86
CA SER A 56 -6.98 -10.34 -5.63
C SER A 56 -8.33 -10.27 -4.92
N TYR A 57 -9.29 -9.54 -5.50
CA TYR A 57 -10.58 -9.24 -4.91
C TYR A 57 -11.66 -10.21 -5.41
N ASP A 58 -12.41 -10.79 -4.47
CA ASP A 58 -13.61 -11.58 -4.80
C ASP A 58 -14.83 -10.65 -4.78
N ALA A 59 -15.46 -10.47 -5.94
CA ALA A 59 -16.46 -9.44 -6.17
C ALA A 59 -17.76 -9.64 -5.37
N ASP A 60 -18.02 -10.84 -4.86
CA ASP A 60 -19.25 -11.19 -4.14
C ASP A 60 -19.24 -10.71 -2.67
N ALA A 61 -18.06 -10.47 -2.08
CA ALA A 61 -17.90 -10.08 -0.67
C ALA A 61 -17.90 -8.55 -0.43
N ALA A 62 -18.28 -7.77 -1.45
CA ALA A 62 -17.78 -6.43 -1.65
C ALA A 62 -18.83 -5.31 -1.56
N SER A 63 -19.28 -4.96 -0.36
CA SER A 63 -19.95 -3.66 -0.16
C SER A 63 -18.89 -2.55 -0.28
N ALA A 64 -18.83 -1.90 -1.45
CA ALA A 64 -18.13 -0.63 -1.74
C ALA A 64 -16.80 -0.41 -1.00
N TRP A 65 -15.67 -0.57 -1.72
CA TRP A 65 -14.40 0.03 -1.29
C TRP A 65 -14.54 1.55 -1.28
N ILE A 66 -15.02 2.07 -0.15
CA ILE A 66 -14.89 3.46 0.21
C ILE A 66 -13.39 3.69 0.33
N CYS A 67 -12.85 4.54 -0.53
CA CYS A 67 -11.61 5.25 -0.28
C CYS A 67 -11.77 5.82 1.13
N LEU A 68 -11.09 5.20 2.11
CA LEU A 68 -11.30 5.41 3.54
C LEU A 68 -11.48 6.90 3.78
N HIS A 69 -12.73 7.28 4.05
CA HIS A 69 -13.10 8.64 4.35
C HIS A 69 -12.24 9.07 5.55
N LYS A 70 -11.42 10.09 5.32
CA LYS A 70 -11.42 11.19 6.27
C LYS A 70 -12.79 11.85 6.20
#